data_AF-A0A416Z824-F1
#
_entry.id   AF-A0A416Z824-F1
#
_cell.length_a   1.000
_cell.length_b   1.000
_cell.length_c   1.000
_cell.angle_alpha   90.00
_cell.angle_beta   90.00
_cell.angle_gamma   90.00
#
_symmetry.space_group_name_H-M   'P 1'
#
loop_
_entity.id
_entity.type
_entity.pdbx_description
1 polymer ?
#
loop_
_entity_poly.entity_id
_entity_poly.type
_entity_poly.pdbx_seq_one_letter_code
_entity_poly.pdbx_strand_id
1 'polypeptide(L)' 'MKKIRMCFPNEKTFREGFEEYILDCKARNLRDGTINHYQESIKQIYKRITPDTLISSMCQQTMANFYISLRDDPRLL' A
#
# COMPACT_ATOMS: atom_id res chain seq x y z
N MET A 1 9.44 32.65 -22.68
CA MET A 1 8.95 32.14 -21.37
C MET A 1 9.62 30.82 -21.06
N LYS A 2 10.42 30.72 -19.98
CA LYS A 2 10.91 29.43 -19.48
C LYS A 2 9.75 28.76 -18.73
N LYS A 3 9.31 27.58 -19.19
CA LYS A 3 8.28 26.79 -18.48
C LYS A 3 8.85 26.34 -17.14
N ILE A 4 8.24 26.75 -16.03
CA ILE A 4 8.53 26.19 -14.71
C ILE A 4 8.05 24.74 -14.75
N ARG A 5 8.99 23.79 -14.78
CA ARG A 5 8.68 22.38 -14.51
C ARG A 5 8.52 22.26 -13.00
N MET A 6 7.28 22.14 -12.55
CA MET A 6 6.97 21.70 -11.19
C MET A 6 7.43 20.24 -11.06
N CYS A 7 8.67 20.01 -10.65
CA CYS A 7 9.10 18.69 -10.18
C CYS A 7 8.59 18.53 -8.74
N PHE A 8 7.30 18.26 -8.58
CA PHE A 8 6.84 17.64 -7.35
C PHE A 8 7.29 16.19 -7.45
N PRO A 9 8.20 15.71 -6.61
CA PRO A 9 8.25 14.28 -6.38
C PRO A 9 6.89 13.98 -5.74
N ASN A 10 5.94 13.50 -6.56
CA ASN A 10 4.63 13.04 -6.11
C ASN A 10 4.85 11.73 -5.36
N GLU A 11 5.60 11.80 -4.26
CA GLU A 11 5.84 10.66 -3.38
C GLU A 11 4.52 10.36 -2.70
N LYS A 12 3.95 9.22 -3.04
CA LYS A 12 2.73 8.73 -2.42
C LYS A 12 3.09 7.88 -1.23
N THR A 13 2.39 8.11 -0.14
CA THR A 13 2.37 7.18 0.99
C THR A 13 1.68 5.88 0.58
N PHE A 14 1.94 4.82 1.34
CA PHE A 14 1.31 3.53 1.10
C PHE A 14 -0.22 3.61 1.23
N ARG A 15 -0.71 4.43 2.17
CA ARG A 15 -2.13 4.74 2.32
C ARG A 15 -2.73 5.31 1.04
N GLU A 16 -2.16 6.39 0.53
CA GLU A 16 -2.66 7.06 -0.67
C GLU A 16 -2.63 6.12 -1.88
N GLY A 17 -1.56 5.34 -2.03
CA GLY A 17 -1.51 4.33 -3.09
C GLY A 17 -2.55 3.22 -2.93
N PHE A 18 -2.87 2.81 -1.70
CA PHE A 18 -3.94 1.84 -1.47
C PHE A 18 -5.33 2.42 -1.76
N GLU A 19 -5.57 3.68 -1.41
CA GLU A 19 -6.82 4.36 -1.74
C GLU A 19 -7.02 4.46 -3.26
N GLU A 20 -5.98 4.81 -4.01
CA GLU A 20 -5.98 4.79 -5.47
C GLU A 20 -6.22 3.39 -6.03
N TYR A 21 -5.60 2.37 -5.44
CA TYR A 21 -5.83 0.97 -5.82
C TYR A 21 -7.29 0.55 -5.64
N ILE A 22 -7.95 0.95 -4.54
CA ILE A 22 -9.38 0.67 -4.33
C ILE A 22 -10.26 1.43 -5.32
N LEU A 23 -9.91 2.69 -5.64
CA LEU A 23 -10.61 3.45 -6.68
C LEU A 23 -10.51 2.78 -8.06
N ASP A 24 -9.32 2.30 -8.43
CA ASP A 24 -9.13 1.53 -9.66
C ASP A 24 -9.94 0.22 -9.66
N CYS A 25 -10.00 -0.49 -8.54
CA CYS A 25 -10.84 -1.68 -8.39
C CYS A 25 -12.33 -1.38 -8.63
N LYS A 26 -12.83 -0.25 -8.10
CA LYS A 26 -14.21 0.21 -8.33
C LYS A 26 -14.45 0.59 -9.79
N ALA A 27 -13.51 1.29 -10.42
CA ALA A 27 -13.59 1.64 -11.84
C ALA A 27 -13.64 0.40 -12.76
N ARG A 28 -12.97 -0.69 -12.35
CA ARG A 28 -13.03 -2.02 -13.00
C ARG A 28 -14.26 -2.85 -12.61
N ASN A 29 -15.19 -2.29 -11.85
CA ASN A 29 -16.43 -2.93 -11.42
C ASN A 29 -16.22 -4.24 -10.65
N LEU A 30 -15.18 -4.29 -9.79
CA LEU A 30 -15.00 -5.42 -8.87
C LEU A 30 -16.17 -5.50 -7.89
N ARG A 31 -16.54 -6.73 -7.50
CA ARG A 31 -17.61 -6.97 -6.53
C ARG A 31 -17.26 -6.35 -5.18
N ASP A 32 -18.28 -5.83 -4.49
CA ASP A 32 -18.12 -5.24 -3.16
C ASP A 32 -17.46 -6.19 -2.16
N GLY A 33 -17.80 -7.49 -2.19
CA GLY A 33 -17.17 -8.49 -1.33
C GLY A 33 -15.64 -8.58 -1.54
N THR A 34 -15.16 -8.40 -2.77
CA THR A 34 -13.73 -8.38 -3.09
C THR A 34 -13.07 -7.10 -2.58
N ILE A 35 -13.73 -5.95 -2.78
CA ILE A 35 -13.24 -4.65 -2.29
C ILE A 35 -13.14 -4.66 -0.76
N ASN A 36 -14.18 -5.15 -0.09
CA ASN A 36 -14.23 -5.30 1.37
C ASN A 36 -13.10 -6.21 1.86
N HIS A 37 -12.85 -7.33 1.16
CA HIS A 37 -11.75 -8.22 1.48
C HIS A 37 -10.38 -7.51 1.41
N TYR A 38 -10.14 -6.68 0.40
CA TYR A 38 -8.90 -5.89 0.31
C TYR A 38 -8.79 -4.84 1.43
N GLN A 39 -9.88 -4.16 1.75
CA GLN A 39 -9.94 -3.18 2.84
C GLN A 39 -9.72 -3.80 4.23
N GLU A 40 -10.14 -5.05 4.45
CA GLU A 40 -9.82 -5.76 5.69
C GLU A 40 -8.38 -6.29 5.67
N SER A 41 -7.91 -6.80 4.54
CA SER A 41 -6.56 -7.37 4.40
C SER A 41 -5.46 -6.32 4.63
N ILE A 42 -5.63 -5.09 4.13
CA ILE A 42 -4.63 -4.03 4.30
C ILE A 42 -4.38 -3.71 5.78
N LYS A 43 -5.37 -3.88 6.66
CA LYS A 43 -5.21 -3.64 8.11
C LYS A 43 -4.15 -4.56 8.72
N GLN A 44 -4.01 -5.79 8.23
CA GLN A 44 -2.97 -6.71 8.68
C GLN A 44 -1.59 -6.30 8.16
N ILE A 45 -1.52 -5.84 6.90
CA ILE A 45 -0.28 -5.34 6.30
C ILE A 45 0.20 -4.08 7.05
N TYR A 46 -0.73 -3.19 7.42
CA TYR A 46 -0.43 -1.97 8.17
C TYR A 46 0.16 -2.18 9.56
N LYS A 47 0.01 -3.37 10.15
CA LYS A 47 0.69 -3.71 11.42
C LYS A 47 2.21 -3.81 11.27
N ARG A 48 2.73 -3.93 10.03
CA ARG A 48 4.15 -4.17 9.74
C ARG A 48 4.75 -3.13 8.81
N ILE A 49 3.99 -2.65 7.84
CA ILE A 49 4.37 -1.56 6.94
C ILE A 49 3.47 -0.39 7.27
N THR A 50 4.02 0.68 7.84
CA THR A 50 3.19 1.80 8.30
C THR A 50 2.48 2.46 7.10
N PRO A 51 1.24 2.96 7.27
CA PRO A 51 0.51 3.60 6.18
C PRO A 51 1.23 4.82 5.57
N ASP A 52 2.05 5.50 6.38
CA ASP A 52 2.80 6.70 5.99
C ASP A 52 4.13 6.36 5.29
N THR A 53 4.47 5.08 5.16
CA THR A 53 5.65 4.63 4.40
C THR A 53 5.52 5.08 2.95
N LEU A 54 6.52 5.77 2.43
CA LEU A 54 6.55 6.19 1.02
C LEU A 54 6.71 4.97 0.11
N ILE A 55 5.87 4.86 -0.92
CA ILE A 55 5.93 3.75 -1.88
C ILE A 55 7.29 3.73 -2.60
N SER A 56 7.87 4.90 -2.87
CA SER A 56 9.20 5.05 -3.50
C SER A 56 10.34 4.43 -2.68
N SER A 57 10.15 4.28 -1.36
CA SER A 57 11.13 3.66 -0.47
C SER A 57 11.01 2.14 -0.38
N MET A 58 9.93 1.55 -0.92
CA MET A 58 9.71 0.11 -0.89
C MET A 58 10.61 -0.60 -1.91
N CYS A 59 11.28 -1.66 -1.47
CA CYS A 59 12.14 -2.48 -2.32
C CYS A 59 11.92 -3.97 -2.03
N GLN A 60 12.67 -4.84 -2.72
CA GLN A 60 12.58 -6.29 -2.50
C GLN A 60 12.84 -6.68 -1.03
N GLN A 61 13.72 -5.94 -0.34
CA GLN A 61 13.99 -6.17 1.08
C GLN A 61 12.79 -5.85 1.97
N THR A 62 11.96 -4.86 1.61
CA THR A 62 10.71 -4.56 2.32
C THR A 62 9.81 -5.80 2.36
N MET A 63 9.69 -6.51 1.23
CA MET A 63 8.89 -7.73 1.15
C MET A 63 9.52 -8.90 1.91
N ALA A 64 10.85 -9.08 1.82
CA ALA A 64 11.54 -10.11 2.59
C ALA A 64 11.34 -9.93 4.11
N ASN A 65 11.52 -8.69 4.60
CA ASN A 65 11.31 -8.35 6.01
C ASN A 65 9.85 -8.55 6.41
N PHE A 66 8.90 -8.21 5.53
CA PHE A 66 7.48 -8.45 5.77
C PHE A 66 7.21 -9.95 5.98
N TYR A 67 7.68 -10.83 5.09
CA TYR A 67 7.49 -12.27 5.24
C TYR A 67 8.12 -12.86 6.50
N ILE A 68 9.37 -12.47 6.82
CA ILE A 68 10.05 -12.90 8.05
C ILE A 68 9.22 -12.48 9.26
N SER A 69 8.81 -11.20 9.30
CA SER A 69 8.02 -10.70 10.43
C SER A 69 6.71 -11.48 10.60
N LEU A 70 6.05 -11.91 9.53
CA LEU A 70 4.81 -12.67 9.60
C LEU A 70 5.07 -14.07 10.17
N ARG A 71 6.15 -14.72 9.75
CA ARG A 71 6.54 -16.06 10.21
C ARG A 71 6.92 -16.06 11.69
N ASP A 72 7.52 -14.98 12.16
CA ASP A 72 8.01 -14.87 13.54
C ASP A 72 6.94 -14.37 14.52
N ASP A 73 5.73 -13.99 14.07
CA ASP A 73 4.69 -13.53 15.00
C ASP A 73 3.91 -14.70 15.60
N PRO A 74 4.06 -14.97 16.91
CA PRO A 74 3.35 -16.06 17.57
C PRO A 74 1.84 -15.85 17.66
N ARG A 75 1.33 -14.67 17.33
CA ARG A 75 -0.11 -14.31 17.37
C ARG A 75 -0.78 -14.38 15.99
N LEU A 76 -0.06 -14.88 14.98
CA LEU A 76 -0.61 -15.04 13.63
C LEU A 76 -1.52 -16.29 13.51
N LEU A 77 -1.61 -17.11 14.56
CA LEU A 77 -2.47 -18.30 14.70
C LEU A 77 -3.54 -18.07 15.77
#